data_AF-A0A9C8WIF3-F1
#
_entry.id   AF-A0A9C8WIF3-F1
#
_cell.length_a   1.000
_cell.length_b   1.000
_cell.length_c   1.000
_cell.angle_alpha   90.00
_cell.angle_beta   90.00
_cell.angle_gamma   90.00
#
_symmetry.space_group_name_H-M   'P 1'
#
loop_
_entity.id
_entity.type
_entity.pdbx_description
1 polymer ?
#
loop_
_entity_poly.entity_id
_entity_poly.type
_entity_poly.pdbx_seq_one_letter_code
_entity_poly.pdbx_strand_id
1 'polypeptide(L)'
;MARREYTQRRVEWRGFYEEFQSRSDRASAIVGAAFLDGHLGHLLKSFFIDDPQAAENLLGVERPLGAFGARIRLCYALGLISEDEYHDLQVILNVRNVFANEMRGVSFEDAEIKALCRSLRMPDRVMLPAEDRSARNLFVFATALLAQTLM
;
A
#
# COMPACT_ATOMS: atom_id res chain seq x y z
N MET A 1 0.32 29.23 -3.51
CA MET A 1 -0.18 28.01 -2.84
C MET A 1 0.71 26.80 -3.13
N ALA A 2 1.10 26.53 -4.39
CA ALA A 2 2.00 25.43 -4.79
C ALA A 2 3.32 25.26 -3.99
N ARG A 3 3.98 26.33 -3.55
CA ARG A 3 5.27 26.25 -2.82
C ARG A 3 5.13 25.74 -1.38
N ARG A 4 3.96 25.92 -0.75
CA ARG A 4 3.66 25.40 0.59
C ARG A 4 3.26 23.92 0.53
N GLU A 5 2.42 23.52 -0.42
CA GLU A 5 2.09 22.10 -0.68
C GLU A 5 3.33 21.27 -1.05
N TYR A 6 4.23 21.80 -1.87
CA TYR A 6 5.46 21.10 -2.24
C TYR A 6 6.39 20.85 -1.05
N THR A 7 6.44 21.79 -0.11
CA THR A 7 7.26 21.66 1.11
C THR A 7 6.61 20.69 2.08
N GLN A 8 5.28 20.73 2.23
CA GLN A 8 4.51 19.80 3.06
C GLN A 8 4.68 18.34 2.58
N ARG A 9 4.51 18.09 1.26
CA ARG A 9 4.69 16.76 0.66
C ARG A 9 6.10 16.20 0.85
N ARG A 10 7.15 17.04 0.78
CA ARG A 10 8.54 16.60 1.01
C ARG A 10 8.83 16.24 2.47
N VAL A 11 8.17 16.90 3.41
CA VAL A 11 8.32 16.62 4.85
C VAL A 11 7.57 15.33 5.23
N GLU A 12 6.36 15.13 4.69
CA GLU A 12 5.58 13.89 4.85
C GLU A 12 6.30 12.69 4.21
N TRP A 13 6.86 12.86 3.01
CA TRP A 13 7.63 11.82 2.32
C TRP A 13 8.85 11.36 3.12
N ARG A 14 9.62 12.31 3.68
CA ARG A 14 10.77 11.98 4.52
C ARG A 14 10.37 11.26 5.80
N GLY A 15 9.33 11.74 6.48
CA GLY A 15 8.82 11.08 7.69
C GLY A 15 8.35 9.65 7.42
N PHE A 16 7.60 9.45 6.33
CA PHE A 16 7.18 8.12 5.89
C PHE A 16 8.39 7.22 5.61
N TYR A 17 9.36 7.71 4.85
CA TYR A 17 10.55 6.94 4.52
C TYR A 17 11.40 6.59 5.75
N GLU A 18 11.64 7.56 6.63
CA GLU A 18 12.41 7.41 7.88
C GLU A 18 11.73 6.38 8.81
N GLU A 19 10.40 6.41 8.90
CA GLU A 19 9.64 5.43 9.68
C GLU A 19 9.82 4.00 9.15
N PHE A 20 9.79 3.81 7.83
CA PHE A 20 9.97 2.48 7.24
C PHE A 20 11.42 1.99 7.32
N GLN A 21 12.42 2.88 7.23
CA GLN A 21 13.85 2.51 7.31
C GLN A 21 14.25 2.00 8.70
N SER A 22 13.67 2.57 9.76
CA SER A 22 13.96 2.15 11.14
C SER A 22 13.39 0.79 11.52
N ARG A 23 12.49 0.23 10.69
CA ARG A 23 11.78 -1.03 10.93
C ARG A 23 12.53 -2.24 10.35
N SER A 24 12.18 -3.44 10.80
CA SER A 24 12.59 -4.68 10.12
C SER A 24 11.79 -4.85 8.81
N ASP A 25 12.32 -5.65 7.87
CA ASP A 25 11.64 -5.96 6.60
C ASP A 25 10.20 -6.43 6.81
N ARG A 26 10.00 -7.38 7.75
CA ARG A 26 8.66 -7.86 8.12
C ARG A 26 7.77 -6.73 8.64
N ALA A 27 8.28 -5.90 9.54
CA ALA A 27 7.51 -4.79 10.09
C ALA A 27 7.15 -3.77 8.98
N SER A 28 8.07 -3.46 8.07
CA SER A 28 7.79 -2.61 6.90
C SER A 28 6.67 -3.20 6.03
N ALA A 29 6.75 -4.49 5.67
CA ALA A 29 5.75 -5.12 4.82
C ALA A 29 4.35 -5.15 5.45
N ILE A 30 4.26 -5.53 6.72
CA ILE A 30 2.98 -5.61 7.45
C ILE A 30 2.37 -4.22 7.64
N VAL A 31 3.16 -3.25 8.10
CA VAL A 31 2.68 -1.89 8.37
C VAL A 31 2.28 -1.19 7.08
N GLY A 32 3.07 -1.30 6.01
CA GLY A 32 2.73 -0.70 4.72
C GLY A 32 1.42 -1.22 4.13
N ALA A 33 1.22 -2.53 4.16
CA ALA A 33 -0.04 -3.13 3.71
C ALA A 33 -1.23 -2.73 4.59
N ALA A 34 -1.06 -2.70 5.92
CA ALA A 34 -2.11 -2.27 6.85
C ALA A 34 -2.50 -0.80 6.64
N PHE A 35 -1.53 0.05 6.32
CA PHE A 35 -1.76 1.45 6.00
C PHE A 35 -2.64 1.61 4.76
N LEU A 36 -2.31 0.91 3.66
CA LEU A 36 -3.10 0.92 2.43
C LEU A 36 -4.49 0.31 2.62
N ASP A 37 -4.61 -0.75 3.42
CA ASP A 37 -5.91 -1.35 3.76
C ASP A 37 -6.84 -0.33 4.44
N GLY A 38 -6.30 0.48 5.36
CA GLY A 38 -7.02 1.59 5.99
C GLY A 38 -7.50 2.62 4.97
N HIS A 39 -6.63 3.04 4.04
CA HIS A 39 -6.98 3.99 2.99
C HIS A 39 -8.08 3.46 2.05
N LEU A 40 -8.01 2.20 1.62
CA LEU A 40 -9.09 1.59 0.83
C LEU A 40 -10.41 1.54 1.62
N GLY A 41 -10.34 1.27 2.93
CA GLY A 41 -11.51 1.33 3.80
C GLY A 41 -12.14 2.72 3.83
N HIS A 42 -11.33 3.78 3.95
CA HIS A 42 -11.81 5.16 3.90
C HIS A 42 -12.38 5.54 2.53
N LEU A 43 -11.72 5.13 1.44
CA LEU A 43 -12.20 5.36 0.08
C LEU A 43 -13.56 4.70 -0.18
N LEU A 44 -13.77 3.49 0.34
CA LEU A 44 -15.09 2.84 0.25
C LEU A 44 -16.13 3.56 1.10
N LYS A 45 -15.78 3.97 2.33
CA LYS A 45 -16.68 4.72 3.21
C LYS A 45 -17.13 6.04 2.60
N SER A 46 -16.28 6.74 1.85
CA SER A 46 -16.65 8.00 1.20
C SER A 46 -17.64 7.82 0.04
N PHE A 47 -17.77 6.60 -0.49
CA PHE A 47 -18.71 6.27 -1.56
C PHE A 47 -20.02 5.67 -1.04
N PHE A 48 -20.03 5.12 0.18
CA PHE A 48 -21.24 4.59 0.79
C PHE A 48 -22.19 5.70 1.21
N ILE A 49 -23.47 5.35 1.39
CA ILE A 49 -24.41 6.23 2.08
C ILE A 49 -23.91 6.55 3.49
N ASP A 50 -24.25 7.73 3.99
CA ASP A 50 -23.86 8.20 5.34
C ASP A 50 -24.65 7.47 6.44
N ASP A 51 -24.39 6.17 6.56
CA ASP A 51 -24.88 5.27 7.59
C ASP A 51 -23.67 4.50 8.17
N PRO A 52 -23.15 4.94 9.32
CA PRO A 52 -22.00 4.31 9.96
C PRO A 52 -22.21 2.82 10.26
N GLN A 53 -23.45 2.41 10.59
CA GLN A 53 -23.75 1.02 10.92
C GLN A 53 -23.75 0.15 9.66
N ALA A 54 -24.32 0.63 8.56
CA ALA A 54 -24.27 -0.07 7.27
C ALA A 54 -22.83 -0.23 6.78
N ALA A 55 -22.01 0.82 6.89
CA ALA A 55 -20.60 0.77 6.52
C ALA A 55 -19.83 -0.23 7.38
N GLU A 56 -20.03 -0.22 8.70
CA GLU A 56 -19.36 -1.14 9.63
C GLU A 56 -19.77 -2.61 9.41
N ASN A 57 -21.04 -2.85 9.07
CA ASN A 57 -21.53 -4.19 8.75
C ASN A 57 -20.83 -4.81 7.52
N LEU A 58 -20.26 -3.99 6.64
CA LEU A 58 -19.50 -4.43 5.47
C LEU A 58 -17.99 -4.44 5.74
N LEU A 59 -17.44 -3.39 6.32
CA LEU A 59 -16.00 -3.14 6.43
C LEU A 59 -15.36 -3.66 7.72
N GLY A 60 -16.16 -4.02 8.73
CA GLY A 60 -15.69 -4.50 10.01
C GLY A 60 -14.87 -5.79 9.94
N VAL A 61 -14.26 -6.17 11.06
CA VAL A 61 -13.51 -7.43 11.19
C VAL A 61 -14.46 -8.61 10.97
N GLU A 62 -14.02 -9.62 10.20
CA GLU A 62 -14.84 -10.79 9.82
C GLU A 62 -16.13 -10.45 9.04
N ARG A 63 -16.19 -9.27 8.42
CA ARG A 63 -17.27 -8.86 7.50
C ARG A 63 -16.88 -9.04 6.03
N PRO A 64 -17.84 -8.96 5.07
CA PRO A 64 -17.57 -9.24 3.66
C PRO A 64 -16.41 -8.43 3.04
N LEU A 65 -16.21 -7.20 3.50
CA LEU A 65 -15.13 -6.31 3.07
C LEU A 65 -14.11 -6.05 4.19
N GLY A 66 -14.02 -6.96 5.18
CA GLY A 66 -13.09 -6.85 6.31
C GLY A 66 -11.63 -7.17 5.94
N ALA A 67 -11.40 -7.88 4.83
CA ALA A 67 -10.06 -8.27 4.39
C ALA A 67 -9.50 -7.31 3.33
N PHE A 68 -8.21 -6.97 3.44
CA PHE A 68 -7.49 -6.12 2.49
C PHE A 68 -7.74 -6.50 1.02
N GLY A 69 -7.60 -7.79 0.67
CA GLY A 69 -7.85 -8.26 -0.69
C GLY A 69 -9.28 -8.06 -1.19
N ALA A 70 -10.28 -8.12 -0.31
CA ALA A 70 -11.68 -7.88 -0.67
C ALA A 70 -11.91 -6.40 -0.98
N ARG A 71 -11.31 -5.49 -0.20
CA ARG A 71 -11.38 -4.05 -0.45
C ARG A 71 -10.70 -3.66 -1.76
N ILE A 72 -9.51 -4.21 -2.04
CA ILE A 72 -8.81 -3.96 -3.33
C ILE A 72 -9.72 -4.33 -4.51
N ARG A 73 -10.32 -5.52 -4.49
CA ARG A 73 -11.21 -5.98 -5.56
C ARG A 73 -12.45 -5.11 -5.71
N LEU A 74 -13.08 -4.71 -4.61
CA LEU A 74 -14.27 -3.87 -4.69
C LEU A 74 -13.94 -2.47 -5.23
N CYS A 75 -12.88 -1.82 -4.74
CA CYS A 75 -12.47 -0.51 -5.24
C CYS A 75 -12.23 -0.54 -6.75
N TYR A 76 -11.56 -1.59 -7.26
CA TYR A 76 -11.34 -1.73 -8.69
C TYR A 76 -12.64 -1.99 -9.47
N ALA A 77 -13.50 -2.87 -8.97
CA ALA A 77 -14.79 -3.17 -9.61
C ALA A 77 -15.72 -1.95 -9.69
N LEU A 78 -15.60 -1.01 -8.74
CA LEU A 78 -16.33 0.26 -8.72
C LEU A 78 -15.64 1.35 -9.56
N GLY A 79 -14.46 1.09 -10.12
CA GLY A 79 -13.67 2.08 -10.86
C GLY A 79 -13.05 3.17 -9.99
N LEU A 80 -12.92 2.95 -8.67
CA LEU A 80 -12.34 3.90 -7.72
C LEU A 80 -10.80 3.92 -7.77
N ILE A 81 -10.20 2.88 -8.34
CA ILE A 81 -8.75 2.77 -8.56
C ILE A 81 -8.49 2.30 -9.98
N SER A 82 -7.38 2.74 -10.54
CA SER A 82 -6.88 2.36 -11.86
C SER A 82 -6.35 0.93 -11.89
N GLU A 83 -6.11 0.41 -13.10
CA GLU A 83 -5.52 -0.91 -13.30
C GLU A 83 -4.11 -1.01 -12.68
N ASP A 84 -3.29 0.03 -12.82
CA ASP A 84 -1.94 0.04 -12.26
C ASP A 84 -1.95 0.05 -10.72
N GLU A 85 -2.88 0.80 -10.11
CA GLU A 85 -3.05 0.80 -8.65
C GLU A 85 -3.57 -0.55 -8.14
N TYR A 86 -4.57 -1.12 -8.82
CA TYR A 86 -5.08 -2.45 -8.50
C TYR A 86 -3.97 -3.51 -8.58
N HIS A 87 -3.17 -3.49 -9.64
CA HIS A 87 -2.03 -4.38 -9.81
C HIS A 87 -1.04 -4.26 -8.64
N ASP A 88 -0.58 -3.06 -8.33
CA ASP A 88 0.44 -2.85 -7.31
C ASP A 88 -0.08 -3.16 -5.90
N LEU A 89 -1.37 -2.90 -5.63
CA LEU A 89 -2.03 -3.33 -4.40
C LEU A 89 -2.07 -4.87 -4.26
N GLN A 90 -2.32 -5.61 -5.35
CA GLN A 90 -2.24 -7.07 -5.34
C GLN A 90 -0.80 -7.57 -5.09
N VAL A 91 0.20 -6.92 -5.69
CA VAL A 91 1.61 -7.24 -5.42
C VAL A 91 1.96 -7.00 -3.95
N ILE A 92 1.55 -5.87 -3.37
CA ILE A 92 1.76 -5.56 -1.95
C ILE A 92 1.05 -6.56 -1.04
N LEU A 93 -0.19 -6.94 -1.37
CA LEU A 93 -0.92 -8.00 -0.65
C LEU A 93 -0.13 -9.32 -0.64
N ASN A 94 0.44 -9.71 -1.79
CA ASN A 94 1.24 -10.93 -1.90
C ASN A 94 2.53 -10.85 -1.07
N VAL A 95 3.28 -9.75 -1.17
CA VAL A 95 4.47 -9.52 -0.35
C VAL A 95 4.13 -9.61 1.13
N ARG A 96 3.07 -8.93 1.59
CA ARG A 96 2.63 -9.01 2.99
C ARG A 96 2.30 -10.45 3.40
N ASN A 97 1.62 -11.21 2.55
CA ASN A 97 1.23 -12.58 2.86
C ASN A 97 2.44 -13.49 3.04
N VAL A 98 3.49 -13.35 2.22
CA VAL A 98 4.75 -14.07 2.41
C VAL A 98 5.35 -13.73 3.78
N PHE A 99 5.48 -12.45 4.11
CA PHE A 99 6.01 -12.00 5.41
C PHE A 99 5.18 -12.44 6.63
N ALA A 100 3.87 -12.63 6.45
CA ALA A 100 2.94 -13.02 7.52
C ALA A 100 2.90 -14.54 7.75
N ASN A 101 3.06 -15.35 6.70
CA ASN A 101 2.93 -16.81 6.78
C ASN A 101 4.24 -17.49 7.19
N GLU A 102 5.38 -16.90 6.85
CA GLU A 102 6.69 -17.47 7.16
C GLU A 102 7.13 -17.13 8.59
N MET A 103 7.43 -18.15 9.41
CA MET A 103 7.76 -17.93 10.82
C MET A 103 9.16 -17.34 11.04
N ARG A 104 10.17 -17.70 10.22
CA ARG A 104 11.57 -17.27 10.42
C ARG A 104 12.26 -16.93 9.10
N GLY A 105 13.07 -15.86 9.12
CA GLY A 105 14.12 -15.63 8.12
C GLY A 105 13.73 -14.88 6.85
N VAL A 106 12.51 -14.37 6.73
CA VAL A 106 12.08 -13.65 5.51
C VAL A 106 12.61 -12.22 5.47
N SER A 107 13.09 -11.82 4.29
CA SER A 107 13.65 -10.52 4.00
C SER A 107 13.27 -10.05 2.60
N PHE A 108 13.33 -8.74 2.35
CA PHE A 108 13.25 -8.19 1.00
C PHE A 108 14.40 -8.67 0.09
N GLU A 109 15.42 -9.33 0.64
CA GLU A 109 16.50 -9.93 -0.13
C GLU A 109 16.14 -11.29 -0.76
N ASP A 110 15.02 -11.90 -0.35
CA ASP A 110 14.57 -13.19 -0.87
C ASP A 110 14.16 -13.08 -2.35
N ALA A 111 14.51 -14.11 -3.14
CA ALA A 111 14.32 -14.09 -4.59
C ALA A 111 12.85 -13.88 -5.01
N GLU A 112 11.91 -14.52 -4.30
CA GLU A 112 10.48 -14.37 -4.54
C GLU A 112 10.00 -12.94 -4.27
N ILE A 113 10.39 -12.36 -3.12
CA ILE A 113 9.97 -11.00 -2.74
C ILE A 113 10.61 -9.97 -3.67
N LYS A 114 11.87 -10.16 -4.06
CA LYS A 114 12.52 -9.33 -5.09
C LYS A 114 11.75 -9.35 -6.41
N ALA A 115 11.31 -10.52 -6.85
CA ALA A 115 10.55 -10.65 -8.09
C ALA A 115 9.20 -9.92 -7.99
N LEU A 116 8.50 -10.05 -6.87
CA LEU A 116 7.27 -9.31 -6.59
C LEU A 116 7.50 -7.79 -6.58
N CYS A 117 8.47 -7.29 -5.82
CA CYS A 117 8.72 -5.85 -5.75
C CYS A 117 9.16 -5.27 -7.11
N ARG A 118 9.83 -6.05 -7.96
CA ARG A 118 10.21 -5.64 -9.32
C ARG A 118 9.06 -5.66 -10.32
N SER A 119 7.92 -6.27 -10.00
CA SER A 119 6.74 -6.22 -10.87
C SER A 119 5.87 -4.98 -10.62
N LEU A 120 6.17 -4.19 -9.57
CA LEU A 120 5.43 -2.96 -9.25
C LEU A 120 5.53 -1.94 -10.41
N ARG A 121 4.37 -1.55 -10.94
CA ARG A 121 4.26 -0.71 -12.14
C ARG A 121 4.41 0.78 -11.84
N MET A 122 3.86 1.25 -10.73
CA MET A 122 3.88 2.67 -10.35
C MET A 122 5.30 3.18 -10.07
N PRO A 123 6.14 2.48 -9.28
CA PRO A 123 7.54 2.87 -9.11
C PRO A 123 8.31 2.88 -10.44
N ASP A 124 8.08 1.92 -11.32
CA ASP A 124 8.77 1.84 -12.60
C ASP A 124 8.52 3.04 -13.51
N ARG A 125 7.34 3.67 -13.40
CA ARG A 125 6.97 4.86 -14.18
C ARG A 125 7.45 6.17 -13.57
N VAL A 126 7.65 6.23 -12.26
CA VAL A 126 7.90 7.47 -11.52
C VAL A 126 9.35 7.58 -11.04
N MET A 127 9.96 6.49 -10.60
CA MET A 127 11.32 6.51 -10.04
C MET A 127 12.37 6.79 -11.09
N LEU A 128 13.32 7.65 -10.74
CA LEU A 128 14.44 8.00 -11.60
C LEU A 128 15.46 6.85 -11.68
N PRO A 129 16.20 6.70 -12.81
CA PRO A 129 17.18 5.63 -12.96
C PRO A 129 18.30 5.60 -11.90
N ALA A 130 18.59 6.75 -11.27
CA ALA A 130 19.63 6.89 -10.25
C ALA A 130 19.15 6.56 -8.83
N GLU A 131 17.85 6.33 -8.62
CA GLU A 131 17.30 6.00 -7.31
C GLU A 131 17.56 4.52 -6.95
N ASP A 132 17.69 4.23 -5.66
CA ASP A 132 17.85 2.86 -5.18
C ASP A 132 16.63 2.01 -5.56
N ARG A 133 16.84 0.96 -6.37
CA ARG A 133 15.78 0.02 -6.75
C ARG A 133 15.87 -1.31 -6.00
N SER A 134 16.37 -1.27 -4.76
CA SER A 134 16.23 -2.38 -3.82
C SER A 134 14.75 -2.74 -3.65
N ALA A 135 14.46 -4.03 -3.44
CA ALA A 135 13.08 -4.51 -3.31
C ALA A 135 12.34 -3.80 -2.15
N ARG A 136 13.05 -3.56 -1.05
CA ARG A 136 12.54 -2.78 0.07
C ARG A 136 12.18 -1.36 -0.35
N ASN A 137 13.06 -0.66 -1.07
CA ASN A 137 12.76 0.71 -1.48
C ASN A 137 11.59 0.76 -2.47
N LEU A 138 11.53 -0.16 -3.44
CA LEU A 138 10.40 -0.28 -4.36
C LEU A 138 9.07 -0.47 -3.62
N PHE A 139 9.05 -1.36 -2.61
CA PHE A 139 7.88 -1.59 -1.78
C PHE A 139 7.45 -0.33 -1.02
N VAL A 140 8.39 0.33 -0.32
CA VAL A 140 8.13 1.54 0.47
C VAL A 140 7.64 2.67 -0.44
N PHE A 141 8.29 2.84 -1.59
CA PHE A 141 7.96 3.86 -2.57
C PHE A 141 6.55 3.65 -3.14
N ALA A 142 6.23 2.42 -3.57
CA ALA A 142 4.89 2.08 -4.05
C ALA A 142 3.83 2.30 -2.99
N THR A 143 4.10 1.90 -1.74
CA THR A 143 3.17 2.10 -0.62
C THR A 143 2.86 3.58 -0.43
N ALA A 144 3.87 4.43 -0.48
CA ALA A 144 3.69 5.85 -0.30
C ALA A 144 2.98 6.53 -1.49
N LEU A 145 3.28 6.11 -2.74
CA LEU A 145 2.55 6.58 -3.92
C LEU A 145 1.07 6.21 -3.85
N LEU A 146 0.77 4.94 -3.58
CA LEU A 146 -0.61 4.46 -3.47
C LEU A 146 -1.35 5.17 -2.33
N ALA A 147 -0.70 5.40 -1.19
CA ALA A 147 -1.33 6.15 -0.11
C ALA A 147 -1.71 7.58 -0.55
N GLN A 148 -0.91 8.23 -1.40
CA GLN A 148 -1.22 9.55 -1.94
C GLN A 148 -2.38 9.56 -2.94
N THR A 149 -2.55 8.49 -3.72
CA THR A 149 -3.63 8.42 -4.71
C THR A 149 -4.96 7.93 -4.12
N LEU A 150 -4.92 7.21 -3.00
CA LEU A 150 -6.10 6.72 -2.28
C LEU A 150 -6.66 7.71 -1.24
N MET A 151 -5.99 8.84 -1.00
CA MET A 151 -6.47 9.95 -0.15
C MET A 151 -7.36 10.91 -0.94
#